data_AF-A0A935KD28-F1
#
_entry.id   AF-A0A935KD28-F1
#
_cell.length_a   1.000
_cell.length_b   1.000
_cell.length_c   1.000
_cell.angle_alpha   90.00
_cell.angle_beta   90.00
_cell.angle_gamma   90.00
#
_symmetry.space_group_name_H-M   'P 1'
#
loop_
_entity.id
_entity.type
_entity.pdbx_description
1 polymer ?
#
loop_
_entity_poly.entity_id
_entity_poly.type
_entity_poly.pdbx_seq_one_letter_code
_entity_poly.pdbx_strand_id
1 'polypeptide(L)'
;MCKNGKIIDVLLSSTPLNLRDISGGVTFTALDITERKKTEIALKESQQMLQNILDKFPGVVLWKDINSTYLGCNLALQWSRIKNATMVKPILIYLGQNRSSKIQADITGNE
;
A
#
# COMPACT_ATOMS: atom_id res chain seq x y z
N MET A 1 7.30 3.83 -28.04
CA MET A 1 6.81 2.80 -28.99
C MET A 1 8.02 2.12 -29.61
N CYS A 2 8.09 0.79 -29.57
CA CYS A 2 9.17 0.01 -30.17
C CYS A 2 9.05 -0.02 -31.70
N LYS A 3 10.13 -0.41 -32.40
CA LYS A 3 10.15 -0.56 -33.87
C LYS A 3 9.04 -1.47 -34.43
N ASN A 4 8.59 -2.43 -33.63
CA ASN A 4 7.49 -3.35 -33.97
C ASN A 4 6.09 -2.81 -33.62
N GLY A 5 5.95 -1.53 -33.23
CA GLY A 5 4.68 -0.92 -32.84
C GLY A 5 4.22 -1.24 -31.41
N LYS A 6 4.91 -2.11 -30.67
CA LYS A 6 4.58 -2.40 -29.27
C LYS A 6 4.78 -1.15 -28.40
N ILE A 7 3.79 -0.83 -27.57
CA ILE A 7 3.94 0.16 -26.51
C ILE A 7 4.64 -0.51 -25.33
N ILE A 8 5.70 0.12 -24.84
CA ILE A 8 6.45 -0.32 -23.66
C ILE A 8 6.54 0.84 -22.68
N ASP A 9 6.50 0.51 -21.40
CA ASP A 9 6.89 1.44 -20.36
C ASP A 9 8.42 1.49 -20.30
N VAL A 10 8.98 2.70 -20.37
CA VAL A 10 10.43 2.90 -20.31
C VAL A 10 10.76 3.75 -19.12
N LEU A 11 11.71 3.28 -18.31
CA LEU A 11 12.45 4.16 -17.41
C LEU A 11 13.59 4.79 -18.23
N LEU A 12 13.46 6.08 -18.49
CA LEU A 12 14.44 6.86 -19.24
C LEU A 12 15.26 7.70 -18.26
N SER A 13 16.58 7.61 -18.35
CA SER A 13 17.50 8.54 -17.70
C SER A 13 18.42 9.16 -18.74
N SER A 14 18.84 10.38 -18.50
CA SER A 14 19.72 11.14 -19.38
C SER A 14 20.76 11.89 -18.57
N THR A 15 22.01 11.77 -18.94
CA THR A 15 23.12 12.46 -18.30
C THR A 15 23.97 13.15 -19.37
N PRO A 16 24.18 14.48 -19.28
CA PRO A 16 25.05 15.18 -20.21
C PRO A 16 26.49 14.68 -20.06
N LEU A 17 27.22 14.60 -21.17
CA LEU A 17 28.61 14.18 -21.18
C LEU A 17 29.53 15.23 -20.54
N ASN A 18 29.15 16.50 -20.64
CA ASN A 18 29.80 17.62 -19.98
C ASN A 18 28.74 18.59 -19.43
N LEU A 19 28.81 18.89 -18.13
CA LEU A 19 27.86 19.77 -17.44
C LEU A 19 28.05 21.26 -17.76
N ARG A 20 29.24 21.66 -18.21
CA ARG A 20 29.59 23.06 -18.55
C ARG A 20 29.42 23.35 -20.03
N ASP A 21 29.37 22.31 -20.85
CA ASP A 21 29.15 22.40 -22.29
C ASP A 21 28.31 21.23 -22.78
N ILE A 22 27.01 21.47 -22.94
CA ILE A 22 26.04 20.45 -23.34
C ILE A 22 26.17 20.08 -24.83
N SER A 23 26.94 20.83 -25.63
CA SER A 23 27.14 20.54 -27.05
C SER A 23 27.90 19.23 -27.30
N GLY A 24 28.68 18.79 -26.30
CA GLY A 24 29.37 17.50 -26.31
C GLY A 24 28.44 16.28 -26.30
N GLY A 25 27.14 16.47 -26.09
CA GLY A 25 26.12 15.43 -26.19
C GLY A 25 25.60 14.92 -24.85
N VAL A 26 24.62 14.02 -24.94
CA VAL A 26 23.91 13.43 -23.80
C VAL A 26 23.89 11.92 -23.96
N THR A 27 24.22 11.20 -22.88
CA THR A 27 24.03 9.76 -22.79
C THR A 27 22.65 9.47 -22.24
N PHE A 28 21.91 8.59 -22.89
CA PHE A 28 20.61 8.12 -22.43
C PHE A 28 20.69 6.64 -22.04
N THR A 29 19.97 6.27 -20.99
CA THR A 29 19.66 4.88 -20.67
C THR A 29 18.16 4.68 -20.74
N ALA A 30 17.74 3.67 -21.50
CA ALA A 30 16.34 3.31 -21.66
C ALA A 30 16.16 1.86 -21.19
N LEU A 31 15.46 1.68 -20.07
CA LEU A 31 15.15 0.37 -19.53
C LEU A 31 13.66 0.07 -19.74
N ASP A 32 13.35 -1.01 -20.45
CA ASP A 32 11.97 -1.53 -20.54
C ASP A 32 11.54 -2.05 -19.16
N ILE A 33 10.53 -1.42 -18.59
CA ILE A 33 9.95 -1.77 -17.28
C ILE A 33 8.52 -2.31 -17.41
N THR A 34 8.08 -2.66 -18.62
CA THR A 34 6.71 -3.09 -18.91
C THR A 34 6.29 -4.28 -18.04
N GLU A 35 7.11 -5.33 -18.00
CA GLU A 35 6.78 -6.55 -17.24
C GLU A 35 6.75 -6.32 -15.73
N ARG A 36 7.66 -5.47 -15.22
CA ARG A 36 7.66 -5.06 -13.82
C ARG A 36 6.37 -4.33 -13.46
N LYS A 37 5.99 -3.31 -14.26
CA LYS A 37 4.76 -2.55 -14.03
C LYS A 37 3.51 -3.41 -14.09
N LYS A 38 3.43 -4.36 -15.04
CA LYS A 38 2.31 -5.31 -15.10
C LYS A 38 2.16 -6.11 -13.81
N THR A 39 3.28 -6.62 -13.29
CA THR A 39 3.29 -7.38 -12.03
C THR A 39 2.85 -6.50 -10.85
N GLU A 40 3.37 -5.27 -10.77
CA GLU A 40 3.00 -4.32 -9.71
C GLU A 40 1.50 -3.95 -9.77
N ILE A 41 0.95 -3.74 -10.97
CA ILE A 41 -0.48 -3.45 -11.17
C ILE A 41 -1.33 -4.65 -10.76
N ALA A 42 -1.01 -5.86 -11.24
CA ALA A 42 -1.76 -7.06 -10.91
C ALA A 42 -1.74 -7.35 -9.39
N LEU A 43 -0.60 -7.13 -8.73
CA LEU A 43 -0.50 -7.25 -7.27
C LEU A 43 -1.40 -6.22 -6.58
N LYS A 44 -1.35 -4.96 -7.01
CA LYS A 44 -2.17 -3.89 -6.45
C LYS A 44 -3.67 -4.16 -6.63
N GLU A 45 -4.08 -4.64 -7.80
CA GLU A 45 -5.46 -5.01 -8.09
C GLU A 45 -5.93 -6.16 -7.18
N SER A 46 -5.11 -7.20 -7.01
CA SER A 46 -5.40 -8.31 -6.09
C SER A 46 -5.53 -7.85 -4.64
N GLN A 47 -4.60 -7.01 -4.16
CA GLN A 47 -4.66 -6.43 -2.82
C GLN A 47 -5.92 -5.59 -2.62
N GLN A 48 -6.28 -4.76 -3.61
CA GLN A 48 -7.47 -3.92 -3.54
C GLN A 48 -8.76 -4.75 -3.59
N MET A 49 -8.79 -5.82 -4.38
CA MET A 49 -9.90 -6.77 -4.40
C MET A 49 -10.07 -7.45 -3.04
N LEU A 50 -8.99 -7.96 -2.44
CA LEU A 50 -9.02 -8.56 -1.11
C LEU A 50 -9.49 -7.57 -0.05
N GLN A 51 -8.96 -6.35 -0.06
CA GLN A 51 -9.38 -5.29 0.86
C GLN A 51 -10.89 -5.01 0.72
N ASN A 52 -11.37 -4.85 -0.52
CA ASN A 52 -12.79 -4.63 -0.80
C ASN A 52 -13.69 -5.77 -0.32
N ILE A 53 -13.23 -7.03 -0.48
CA ILE A 53 -13.96 -8.20 0.03
C ILE A 53 -14.04 -8.14 1.55
N LEU A 54 -12.91 -7.95 2.22
CA LEU A 54 -12.85 -7.92 3.68
C LEU A 54 -13.69 -6.78 4.27
N ASP A 55 -13.68 -5.61 3.63
CA ASP A 55 -14.43 -4.43 4.08
C ASP A 55 -15.94 -4.59 3.89
N LYS A 56 -16.37 -5.30 2.84
CA LYS A 56 -17.80 -5.50 2.52
C LYS A 56 -18.37 -6.80 3.08
N PHE A 57 -17.54 -7.70 3.59
CA PHE A 57 -18.01 -8.98 4.13
C PHE A 57 -18.81 -8.78 5.43
N PRO A 58 -20.05 -9.30 5.53
CA PRO A 58 -20.95 -9.03 6.67
C PRO A 58 -20.62 -9.84 7.94
N GLY A 59 -19.37 -10.24 8.15
CA GLY A 59 -18.92 -11.05 9.29
C GLY A 59 -17.52 -10.68 9.77
N VAL A 60 -17.09 -11.31 10.87
CA VAL A 60 -15.75 -11.10 11.44
C VAL A 60 -14.79 -12.12 10.86
N VAL A 61 -13.74 -11.63 10.22
CA VAL A 61 -12.58 -12.40 9.78
C VAL A 61 -11.41 -12.03 10.67
N LEU A 62 -10.84 -13.01 11.35
CA LEU A 62 -9.62 -12.89 12.16
C LEU A 62 -8.54 -13.76 11.52
N TRP A 63 -7.30 -13.27 11.47
CA TRP A 63 -6.16 -14.10 11.07
C TRP A 63 -5.09 -14.10 12.15
N LYS A 64 -4.44 -15.26 12.29
CA LYS A 64 -3.40 -15.54 13.28
C LYS A 64 -2.22 -16.23 12.62
N ASP A 65 -1.06 -16.14 13.25
CA ASP A 65 0.10 -16.92 12.85
C ASP A 65 0.00 -18.39 13.35
N ILE A 66 1.01 -19.18 13.01
CA ILE A 66 1.10 -20.59 13.42
C ILE A 66 1.23 -20.77 14.94
N ASN A 67 1.71 -19.75 15.66
CA ASN A 67 1.87 -19.75 17.12
C ASN A 67 0.58 -19.30 17.82
N SER A 68 -0.51 -19.14 17.07
CA SER A 68 -1.80 -18.65 17.53
C SER A 68 -1.81 -17.19 18.01
N THR A 69 -0.83 -16.39 17.58
CA THR A 69 -0.83 -14.94 17.78
C THR A 69 -1.71 -14.28 16.72
N TYR A 70 -2.70 -13.48 17.14
CA TYR A 70 -3.56 -12.72 16.23
C TYR A 70 -2.76 -11.62 15.52
N LEU A 71 -2.88 -11.56 14.20
CA LEU A 71 -2.19 -10.59 13.35
C LEU A 71 -3.13 -9.46 12.88
N GLY A 72 -4.44 -9.69 12.87
CA GLY A 72 -5.41 -8.65 12.50
C GLY A 72 -6.85 -9.16 12.29
N CYS A 73 -7.68 -8.24 11.81
CA CYS A 73 -9.12 -8.43 11.56
C CYS A 73 -9.66 -7.51 10.46
N ASN A 74 -10.80 -7.85 9.84
CA ASN A 74 -11.47 -6.96 8.88
C ASN A 74 -12.23 -5.80 9.57
N LEU A 75 -12.32 -4.65 8.90
CA LEU A 75 -12.90 -3.39 9.40
C LEU A 75 -14.39 -3.43 9.75
N ALA A 76 -15.10 -4.54 9.43
CA ALA A 76 -16.48 -4.78 9.88
C ALA A 76 -16.64 -4.72 11.42
N LEU A 77 -15.53 -4.65 12.16
CA LEU A 77 -15.49 -4.27 13.57
C LEU A 77 -15.73 -2.77 13.86
N GLN A 78 -16.08 -1.92 12.89
CA GLN A 78 -16.55 -0.55 13.18
C GLN A 78 -17.89 -0.56 13.95
N TRP A 79 -17.74 -0.64 15.27
CA TRP A 79 -18.32 0.24 16.30
C TRP A 79 -19.81 0.16 16.68
N SER A 80 -20.70 -0.58 16.01
CA SER A 80 -22.14 -0.52 16.34
C SER A 80 -22.79 -1.73 17.03
N ARG A 81 -22.10 -2.86 17.26
CA ARG A 81 -22.72 -4.05 17.89
C ARG A 81 -22.09 -4.59 19.18
N ILE A 82 -20.90 -4.15 19.58
CA ILE A 82 -20.24 -4.63 20.82
C ILE A 82 -20.55 -3.68 21.99
N LYS A 83 -21.84 -3.38 22.25
CA LYS A 83 -22.22 -2.69 23.49
C LYS A 83 -22.62 -3.65 24.62
N ASN A 84 -22.92 -4.93 24.34
CA ASN A 84 -23.42 -5.88 25.35
C ASN A 84 -22.91 -7.32 25.16
N ALA A 85 -21.59 -7.54 25.10
CA ALA A 85 -21.07 -8.90 25.23
C ALA A 85 -19.81 -8.91 26.08
N THR A 86 -19.95 -9.44 27.29
CA THR A 86 -18.93 -9.75 28.30
C THR A 86 -17.90 -10.80 27.82
N MET A 87 -17.62 -10.88 26.51
CA MET A 87 -16.80 -11.91 25.91
C MET A 87 -15.90 -11.37 24.79
N VAL A 88 -15.31 -10.18 24.98
CA VAL A 88 -14.26 -9.63 24.08
C VAL A 88 -13.11 -9.00 24.89
N LYS A 89 -12.98 -9.36 26.17
CA LYS A 89 -11.91 -8.84 27.03
C LYS A 89 -10.47 -9.31 26.70
N PRO A 90 -10.19 -10.33 25.86
CA PRO A 90 -8.80 -10.62 25.45
C PRO A 90 -8.29 -9.85 24.23
N ILE A 91 -9.13 -9.49 23.23
CA ILE A 91 -8.62 -8.99 21.93
C ILE A 91 -8.26 -7.49 21.95
N LEU A 92 -9.01 -6.66 22.70
CA LEU A 92 -8.74 -5.21 22.78
C LEU A 92 -7.46 -4.87 23.55
N ILE A 93 -6.93 -5.77 24.40
CA ILE A 93 -5.65 -5.56 25.08
C ILE A 93 -4.48 -5.85 24.13
N TYR A 94 -4.62 -6.80 23.19
CA TYR A 94 -3.54 -7.17 22.27
C TYR A 94 -3.44 -6.28 21.02
N LEU A 95 -4.51 -5.59 20.61
CA LEU A 95 -4.46 -4.65 19.48
C LEU A 95 -4.02 -3.22 19.88
N GLY A 96 -3.61 -3.03 21.14
CA GLY A 96 -3.38 -1.72 21.77
C GLY A 96 -1.93 -1.36 22.08
N GLN A 97 -0.91 -2.01 21.50
CA GLN A 97 0.48 -1.55 21.62
C GLN A 97 1.23 -1.57 20.28
N ASN A 98 0.93 -0.58 19.42
CA ASN A 98 1.90 0.14 18.56
C ASN A 98 1.20 1.10 17.57
N ARG A 99 0.54 2.12 18.12
CA ARG A 99 0.33 3.39 17.39
C ARG A 99 0.87 4.56 18.22
N SER A 100 2.14 4.48 18.61
CA SER A 100 2.89 5.67 18.99
C SER A 100 3.69 6.16 17.78
N SER A 101 3.14 7.20 17.14
CA SER A 101 3.82 8.35 16.53
C SER A 101 3.20 8.77 15.19
N LYS A 102 2.84 10.07 15.12
CA LYS A 102 2.33 10.84 13.97
C LYS A 102 0.85 10.67 13.59
N ILE A 103 -0.06 11.19 14.42
CA ILE A 103 -1.10 12.14 13.99
C ILE A 103 -1.40 13.08 15.18
N GLN A 104 -0.48 14.01 15.45
CA GLN A 104 -0.74 15.20 16.28
C GLN A 104 -0.14 16.39 15.52
N ALA A 105 -0.77 16.74 14.41
CA ALA A 105 -0.65 18.03 13.75
C ALA A 105 -1.95 18.22 12.97
N ASP A 106 -2.49 19.44 13.01
CA ASP A 106 -3.56 19.96 12.15
C ASP A 106 -5.01 20.04 12.69
N ILE A 107 -5.25 19.95 14.01
CA ILE A 107 -6.55 20.41 14.56
C ILE A 107 -6.38 21.10 15.92
N THR A 108 -5.70 22.25 15.94
CA THR A 108 -6.04 23.41 16.79
C THR A 108 -5.41 24.64 16.16
N GLY A 109 -6.18 25.28 15.28
CA GLY A 109 -5.79 26.50 14.57
C GLY A 109 -7.04 27.17 14.02
N ASN A 110 -8.01 27.44 14.89
CA ASN A 110 -9.03 28.45 14.64
C ASN A 110 -9.63 28.87 15.98
N GLU A 111 -9.01 29.86 16.60
CA GLU A 111 -9.61 31.07 17.19
C GLU A 111 -8.50 32.08 17.50
#